data_AF-A0A847BXW0-F1
#
_entry.id   AF-A0A847BXW0-F1
#
_cell.length_a   1.000
_cell.length_b   1.000
_cell.length_c   1.000
_cell.angle_alpha   90.00
_cell.angle_beta   90.00
_cell.angle_gamma   90.00
#
_symmetry.space_group_name_H-M   'P 1'
#
loop_
_entity.id
_entity.type
_entity.pdbx_description
1 polymer ?
#
loop_
_entity_poly.entity_id
_entity_poly.type
_entity_poly.pdbx_seq_one_letter_code
_entity_poly.pdbx_strand_id
1 'polypeptide(L)'
;MSANRPELRRAVFIDRDGTLHVEKGYLCHAEDLEFFPGVPQAIGQLRQAGFLVIVITNQSGVARGYFTLFEVNLVHRHIQALLKREGTTIDAFYVCPHHPEGIPPFRTTCLCRKGHPGMLLQAAADFGIDLPNSFMIGDKTSDIEAGRNAGCRPLLVLTGYGEETARKILPENVLTFADLPGAVEYILSLS
;
A
#
# COMPACT_ATOMS: atom_id res chain seq x y z
N MET A 1 3.26 -39.41 -5.66
CA MET A 1 2.90 -38.70 -4.43
C MET A 1 3.02 -37.21 -4.73
N SER A 2 1.89 -36.54 -5.02
CA SER A 2 1.90 -35.11 -5.29
C SER A 2 2.13 -34.39 -3.96
N ALA A 3 3.26 -33.69 -3.84
CA ALA A 3 3.50 -32.84 -2.68
C ALA A 3 2.42 -31.75 -2.67
N ASN A 4 1.60 -31.73 -1.64
CA ASN A 4 0.57 -30.71 -1.42
C ASN A 4 1.28 -29.36 -1.25
N ARG A 5 1.42 -28.58 -2.34
CA ARG A 5 1.95 -27.22 -2.25
C ARG A 5 0.99 -26.41 -1.37
N PRO A 6 1.49 -25.64 -0.39
CA PRO A 6 0.62 -24.76 0.38
C PRO A 6 -0.12 -23.85 -0.60
N GLU A 7 -1.44 -23.72 -0.39
CA GLU A 7 -2.29 -22.87 -1.22
C GLU A 7 -1.81 -21.42 -1.06
N LEU A 8 -1.37 -20.81 -2.17
CA LEU A 8 -0.89 -19.44 -2.16
C LEU A 8 -2.07 -18.49 -1.94
N ARG A 9 -1.83 -17.44 -1.13
CA ARG A 9 -2.86 -16.47 -0.75
C ARG A 9 -2.89 -15.30 -1.72
N ARG A 10 -4.08 -14.79 -2.06
CA ARG A 10 -4.20 -13.53 -2.81
C ARG A 10 -4.06 -12.35 -1.85
N ALA A 11 -3.48 -11.26 -2.33
CA ALA A 11 -3.33 -10.03 -1.54
C ALA A 11 -3.78 -8.79 -2.31
N VAL A 12 -4.20 -7.79 -1.55
CA VAL A 12 -4.31 -6.41 -2.01
C VAL A 12 -3.29 -5.61 -1.23
N PHE A 13 -2.25 -5.17 -1.94
CA PHE A 13 -1.27 -4.22 -1.44
C PHE A 13 -1.82 -2.81 -1.60
N ILE A 14 -1.70 -1.98 -0.57
CA ILE A 14 -2.30 -0.65 -0.54
C ILE A 14 -1.23 0.37 -0.10
N ASP A 15 -1.08 1.48 -0.82
CA ASP A 15 -0.35 2.63 -0.27
C ASP A 15 -1.07 3.22 0.94
N ARG A 16 -0.34 3.93 1.80
CA ARG A 16 -0.87 4.57 2.99
C ARG A 16 -1.35 5.98 2.70
N ASP A 17 -0.42 6.89 2.45
CA ASP A 17 -0.66 8.32 2.31
C ASP A 17 -1.27 8.62 0.93
N GLY A 18 -2.42 9.30 0.87
CA GLY A 18 -3.11 9.58 -0.38
C GLY A 18 -3.99 8.44 -0.90
N THR A 19 -3.99 7.27 -0.25
CA THR A 19 -4.84 6.11 -0.60
C THR A 19 -5.73 5.65 0.55
N LEU A 20 -5.16 5.39 1.75
CA LEU A 20 -5.97 5.08 2.94
C LEU A 20 -6.54 6.35 3.56
N HIS A 21 -5.71 7.38 3.69
CA HIS A 21 -6.05 8.62 4.36
C HIS A 21 -5.50 9.82 3.59
N VAL A 22 -6.02 11.00 3.93
CA VAL A 22 -5.61 12.26 3.31
C VAL A 22 -4.08 12.42 3.42
N GLU A 23 -3.44 12.74 2.30
CA GLU A 23 -2.03 13.10 2.24
C GLU A 23 -1.85 14.50 2.85
N LYS A 24 -1.12 14.59 3.97
CA LYS A 24 -0.88 15.84 4.69
C LYS A 24 0.58 16.30 4.66
N GLY A 25 1.45 15.60 3.92
CA GLY A 25 2.87 15.91 3.85
C GLY A 25 3.55 15.65 5.20
N TYR A 26 4.06 14.44 5.38
CA TYR A 26 4.76 14.01 6.62
C TYR A 26 3.86 14.04 7.86
N LEU A 27 2.78 13.25 7.84
CA LEU A 27 1.91 13.05 8.99
C LEU A 27 2.72 12.60 10.22
N CYS A 28 2.98 13.53 11.13
CA CYS A 28 3.77 13.33 12.35
C CYS A 28 2.88 13.08 13.58
N HIS A 29 1.61 13.49 13.52
CA HIS A 29 0.64 13.30 14.60
C HIS A 29 -0.45 12.33 14.17
N ALA A 30 -0.58 11.22 14.90
CA ALA A 30 -1.56 10.18 14.60
C ALA A 30 -3.00 10.68 14.69
N GLU A 31 -3.25 11.70 15.52
CA GLU A 31 -4.57 12.33 15.72
C GLU A 31 -5.06 13.10 14.49
N ASP A 32 -4.15 13.53 13.62
CA ASP A 32 -4.49 14.20 12.37
C ASP A 32 -4.86 13.21 11.25
N LEU A 33 -4.86 11.91 11.53
CA LEU A 33 -5.19 10.88 10.55
C LEU A 33 -6.69 10.90 10.23
N GLU A 34 -6.97 11.08 8.94
CA GLU A 34 -8.34 11.14 8.42
C GLU A 34 -8.46 10.18 7.25
N PHE A 35 -9.11 9.03 7.48
CA PHE A 35 -9.40 8.09 6.41
C PHE A 35 -10.27 8.74 5.33
N PHE A 36 -10.06 8.36 4.08
CA PHE A 36 -11.05 8.66 3.07
C PHE A 36 -12.37 7.92 3.37
N PRO A 37 -13.52 8.48 2.96
CA PRO A 37 -14.82 7.84 3.16
C PRO A 37 -14.82 6.38 2.67
N GLY A 38 -15.38 5.47 3.46
CA GLY A 38 -15.55 4.06 3.08
C GLY A 38 -14.30 3.17 3.17
N VAL A 39 -13.12 3.72 3.49
CA VAL A 39 -11.86 2.95 3.54
C VAL A 39 -11.91 1.77 4.53
N PRO A 40 -12.36 1.94 5.80
CA PRO A 40 -12.47 0.81 6.71
C PRO A 40 -13.39 -0.30 6.19
N GLN A 41 -14.54 0.07 5.61
CA GLN A 41 -15.50 -0.87 5.06
C GLN A 41 -14.91 -1.65 3.87
N ALA A 42 -14.23 -0.96 2.96
CA ALA A 42 -13.55 -1.56 1.80
C ALA A 42 -12.48 -2.58 2.24
N ILE A 43 -11.67 -2.25 3.26
CA ILE A 43 -10.70 -3.19 3.84
C ILE A 43 -11.42 -4.41 4.43
N GLY A 44 -12.52 -4.19 5.16
CA GLY A 44 -13.35 -5.28 5.69
C GLY A 44 -13.86 -6.23 4.60
N GLN A 45 -14.37 -5.70 3.49
CA GLN A 45 -14.87 -6.49 2.37
C GLN A 45 -13.76 -7.33 1.70
N LEU A 46 -12.57 -6.77 1.49
CA LEU A 46 -11.42 -7.51 0.95
C LEU A 46 -11.06 -8.71 1.84
N ARG A 47 -10.99 -8.50 3.15
CA ARG A 47 -10.70 -9.58 4.10
C ARG A 47 -11.78 -10.66 4.09
N GLN A 48 -13.05 -10.26 4.07
CA GLN A 48 -14.18 -11.20 3.99
C GLN A 48 -14.13 -12.04 2.70
N ALA A 49 -13.63 -11.46 1.60
CA ALA A 49 -13.40 -12.17 0.35
C ALA A 49 -12.10 -13.02 0.32
N GLY A 50 -11.38 -13.11 1.45
CA GLY A 50 -10.20 -13.96 1.61
C GLY A 50 -8.89 -13.35 1.11
N PHE A 51 -8.85 -12.05 0.82
CA PHE A 51 -7.58 -11.36 0.52
C PHE A 51 -6.82 -11.04 1.80
N LEU A 52 -5.50 -11.16 1.74
CA LEU A 52 -4.61 -10.44 2.65
C LEU A 52 -4.62 -8.96 2.29
N VAL A 53 -4.76 -8.09 3.28
CA VAL A 53 -4.66 -6.64 3.10
C VAL A 53 -3.37 -6.16 3.73
N ILE A 54 -2.43 -5.70 2.90
CA ILE A 54 -1.07 -5.37 3.33
C ILE A 54 -0.75 -3.94 2.90
N VAL A 55 -0.32 -3.11 3.84
CA VAL A 55 0.10 -1.74 3.55
C VAL A 55 1.57 -1.72 3.17
N ILE A 56 1.87 -1.09 2.03
CA ILE A 56 3.23 -0.91 1.52
C ILE A 56 3.50 0.58 1.29
N THR A 57 4.38 1.19 2.09
CA THR A 57 4.54 2.66 2.08
C THR A 57 5.99 3.14 2.05
N ASN A 58 6.23 4.22 1.30
CA ASN A 58 7.49 4.94 1.27
C ASN A 58 7.47 6.05 2.34
N GLN A 59 8.31 5.95 3.36
CA GLN A 59 8.41 6.93 4.45
C GLN A 59 9.77 7.64 4.42
N SER A 60 10.07 8.33 3.31
CA SER A 60 11.35 9.06 3.16
C SER A 60 11.53 10.23 4.12
N GLY A 61 10.47 10.64 4.84
CA GLY A 61 10.60 11.58 5.95
C GLY A 61 11.57 11.08 7.02
N VAL A 62 11.71 9.76 7.19
CA VAL A 62 12.71 9.14 8.06
C VAL A 62 14.12 9.45 7.57
N ALA A 63 14.43 9.17 6.30
CA ALA A 63 15.72 9.51 5.72
C ALA A 63 15.99 11.00 5.67
N ARG A 64 14.97 11.86 5.73
CA ARG A 64 15.14 13.32 5.77
C ARG A 64 15.23 13.89 7.19
N GLY A 65 15.09 13.05 8.22
CA GLY A 65 15.13 13.46 9.62
C GLY A 65 13.89 14.20 10.12
N TYR A 66 12.77 14.12 9.39
CA TYR A 66 11.51 14.79 9.78
C TYR A 66 10.78 14.03 10.90
N PHE A 67 10.94 12.72 10.94
CA PHE A 67 10.41 11.84 11.99
C PHE A 67 11.20 10.52 11.99
N THR A 68 10.98 9.71 13.01
CA THR A 68 11.64 8.44 13.25
C THR A 68 10.77 7.25 12.82
N LEU A 69 11.37 6.08 12.67
CA LEU A 69 10.61 4.83 12.48
C LEU A 69 9.69 4.52 13.66
N PHE A 70 10.02 4.97 14.86
CA PHE A 70 9.17 4.81 16.03
C PHE A 70 7.86 5.60 15.86
N GLU A 71 7.93 6.85 15.38
CA GLU A 71 6.76 7.68 15.08
C GLU A 71 5.91 7.10 13.95
N VAL A 72 6.54 6.57 12.88
CA VAL A 72 5.82 5.82 11.83
C VAL A 72 5.04 4.64 12.44
N ASN A 73 5.66 3.88 13.35
CA ASN A 73 5.00 2.77 14.03
C ASN A 73 3.88 3.20 14.99
N LEU A 74 3.95 4.42 15.56
CA LEU A 74 2.84 4.98 16.33
C LEU A 74 1.64 5.27 15.43
N VAL A 75 1.87 5.87 14.25
CA VAL A 75 0.81 6.10 13.25
C VAL A 75 0.19 4.77 12.82
N HIS A 76 1.00 3.74 12.52
CA HIS A 76 0.47 2.43 12.12
C HIS A 76 -0.35 1.75 13.22
N ARG A 77 0.07 1.88 14.49
CA ARG A 77 -0.72 1.40 15.64
C ARG A 77 -2.05 2.16 15.76
N HIS A 78 -2.04 3.46 15.50
CA HIS A 78 -3.26 4.25 15.49
C HIS A 78 -4.21 3.84 14.37
N ILE A 79 -3.71 3.66 13.13
CA ILE A 79 -4.48 3.11 12.00
C ILE A 79 -5.15 1.79 12.41
N GLN A 80 -4.38 0.84 12.97
CA GLN A 80 -4.92 -0.45 13.41
C GLN A 80 -5.99 -0.30 14.48
N ALA A 81 -5.81 0.62 15.44
CA ALA A 81 -6.79 0.87 16.49
C ALA A 81 -8.11 1.42 15.93
N LEU A 82 -8.04 2.34 14.96
CA LEU A 82 -9.22 2.88 14.29
C LEU A 82 -9.94 1.81 13.46
N LEU A 83 -9.20 1.06 12.63
CA LEU A 83 -9.78 -0.03 11.82
C LEU A 83 -10.45 -1.10 12.70
N LYS A 84 -9.84 -1.43 13.85
CA LYS A 84 -10.40 -2.41 14.78
C LYS A 84 -11.75 -1.95 15.37
N ARG A 85 -11.95 -0.65 15.58
CA ARG A 85 -13.25 -0.10 16.02
C ARG A 85 -14.33 -0.28 14.95
N GLU A 86 -13.93 -0.26 13.68
CA GLU A 86 -14.78 -0.53 12.52
C GLU A 86 -14.91 -2.03 12.19
N GLY A 87 -14.36 -2.92 13.03
CA GLY A 87 -14.47 -4.37 12.88
C GLY A 87 -13.53 -4.99 11.83
N THR A 88 -12.48 -4.28 11.40
CA THR A 88 -11.50 -4.78 10.43
C THR A 88 -10.04 -4.52 10.86
N THR A 89 -9.06 -5.05 10.13
CA THR A 89 -7.62 -4.89 10.42
C THR A 89 -6.76 -4.99 9.16
N ILE A 90 -5.57 -4.40 9.17
CA ILE A 90 -4.52 -4.67 8.18
C ILE A 90 -3.68 -5.87 8.66
N ASP A 91 -3.29 -6.77 7.75
CA ASP A 91 -2.49 -7.97 8.08
C ASP A 91 -1.02 -7.64 8.34
N ALA A 92 -0.44 -6.70 7.59
CA ALA A 92 0.94 -6.25 7.78
C ALA A 92 1.20 -4.86 7.21
N PHE A 93 2.25 -4.21 7.72
CA PHE A 93 2.80 -2.96 7.21
C PHE A 93 4.25 -3.19 6.80
N TYR A 94 4.61 -2.80 5.57
CA TYR A 94 5.98 -2.72 5.11
C TYR A 94 6.34 -1.28 4.79
N VAL A 95 7.53 -0.87 5.24
CA VAL A 95 7.99 0.51 5.18
C VAL A 95 9.36 0.58 4.55
N CYS A 96 9.51 1.48 3.55
CA CYS A 96 10.82 1.92 3.12
C CYS A 96 11.17 3.27 3.77
N PRO A 97 12.12 3.33 4.72
CA PRO A 97 12.56 4.59 5.31
C PRO A 97 13.61 5.33 4.48
N HIS A 98 14.16 4.69 3.44
CA HIS A 98 15.36 5.15 2.73
C HIS A 98 15.10 6.25 1.69
N HIS A 99 16.13 7.06 1.45
CA HIS A 99 16.18 8.03 0.36
C HIS A 99 17.66 8.28 -0.05
N PRO A 100 18.00 8.36 -1.35
CA PRO A 100 19.40 8.54 -1.80
C PRO A 100 20.00 9.88 -1.33
N GLU A 101 19.18 10.92 -1.21
CA GLU A 101 19.57 12.24 -0.72
C GLU A 101 19.25 12.46 0.78
N GLY A 102 19.01 11.37 1.53
CA GLY A 102 18.72 11.45 2.96
C GLY A 102 19.95 11.72 3.84
N ILE A 103 19.84 11.43 5.13
CA ILE A 103 20.92 11.40 6.12
C ILE A 103 21.19 9.96 6.60
N PRO A 104 22.45 9.60 6.93
CA PRO A 104 22.75 8.29 7.53
C PRO A 104 21.95 8.04 8.82
N PRO A 105 21.54 6.78 9.10
CA PRO A 105 21.85 5.56 8.35
C PRO A 105 20.96 5.32 7.11
N PHE A 106 19.94 6.15 6.87
CA PHE A 106 18.92 5.90 5.85
C PHE A 106 19.23 6.53 4.47
N ARG A 107 20.35 7.24 4.34
CA ARG A 107 20.89 7.73 3.07
C ARG A 107 21.45 6.58 2.24
N THR A 108 20.59 5.94 1.44
CA THR A 108 21.00 4.84 0.56
C THR A 108 20.03 4.66 -0.59
N THR A 109 20.53 4.13 -1.70
CA THR A 109 19.71 3.43 -2.70
C THR A 109 19.30 2.07 -2.14
N CYS A 110 18.06 1.64 -2.39
CA CYS A 110 17.53 0.39 -1.86
C CYS A 110 16.54 -0.23 -2.84
N LEU A 111 16.24 -1.53 -2.66
CA LEU A 111 15.23 -2.24 -3.46
C LEU A 111 13.82 -2.18 -2.86
N CYS A 112 13.68 -1.67 -1.62
CA CYS A 112 12.38 -1.59 -0.96
C CYS A 112 11.59 -0.33 -1.30
N ARG A 113 12.24 0.76 -1.75
CA ARG A 113 11.54 1.98 -2.13
C ARG A 113 10.67 1.72 -3.36
N LYS A 114 9.36 1.99 -3.26
CA LYS A 114 8.40 1.81 -4.38
C LYS A 114 8.87 2.56 -5.63
N GLY A 115 8.54 2.02 -6.79
CA GLY A 115 9.35 2.02 -8.02
C GLY A 115 10.05 0.66 -8.18
N HIS A 116 10.63 0.17 -7.09
CA HIS A 116 11.11 -1.21 -6.96
C HIS A 116 10.10 -2.10 -6.21
N PRO A 117 10.10 -3.43 -6.47
CA PRO A 117 9.10 -4.34 -5.92
C PRO A 117 9.47 -4.93 -4.55
N GLY A 118 10.60 -4.53 -3.95
CA GLY A 118 11.21 -5.27 -2.83
C GLY A 118 10.29 -5.48 -1.62
N MET A 119 9.46 -4.49 -1.27
CA MET A 119 8.48 -4.67 -0.18
C MET A 119 7.36 -5.67 -0.52
N LEU A 120 6.89 -5.68 -1.77
CA LEU A 120 5.85 -6.63 -2.22
C LEU A 120 6.42 -8.06 -2.29
N LEU A 121 7.66 -8.20 -2.78
CA LEU A 121 8.36 -9.50 -2.81
C LEU A 121 8.63 -10.03 -1.41
N GLN A 122 9.02 -9.17 -0.47
CA GLN A 122 9.19 -9.56 0.93
C GLN A 122 7.86 -10.03 1.53
N ALA A 123 6.78 -9.26 1.35
CA ALA A 123 5.45 -9.66 1.80
C ALA A 123 5.00 -10.98 1.18
N ALA A 124 5.31 -11.20 -0.11
CA ALA A 124 4.99 -12.46 -0.77
C ALA A 124 5.74 -13.66 -0.20
N ALA A 125 7.01 -13.50 0.17
CA ALA A 125 7.77 -14.53 0.86
C ALA A 125 7.24 -14.81 2.26
N ASP A 126 6.94 -13.76 3.03
CA ASP A 126 6.49 -13.88 4.43
C ASP A 126 5.10 -14.53 4.53
N PHE A 127 4.21 -14.27 3.56
CA PHE A 127 2.82 -14.71 3.60
C PHE A 127 2.47 -15.79 2.56
N GLY A 128 3.39 -16.20 1.68
CA GLY A 128 3.09 -17.13 0.59
C GLY A 128 2.05 -16.57 -0.37
N ILE A 129 2.30 -15.37 -0.91
CA ILE A 129 1.32 -14.63 -1.74
C ILE A 129 1.46 -15.02 -3.22
N ASP A 130 0.31 -15.20 -3.88
CA ASP A 130 0.19 -15.33 -5.33
C ASP A 130 0.16 -13.95 -6.00
N LEU A 131 1.34 -13.42 -6.33
CA LEU A 131 1.49 -12.08 -6.90
C LEU A 131 0.67 -11.87 -8.21
N PRO A 132 0.68 -12.79 -9.20
CA PRO A 132 -0.15 -12.68 -10.41
C PRO A 132 -1.66 -12.50 -10.19
N ASN A 133 -2.18 -13.02 -9.09
CA ASN A 133 -3.58 -12.90 -8.69
C ASN A 133 -3.81 -11.89 -7.55
N SER A 134 -2.82 -11.01 -7.33
CA SER A 134 -2.85 -9.94 -6.34
C SER A 134 -2.87 -8.56 -7.01
N PHE A 135 -3.17 -7.53 -6.22
CA PHE A 135 -3.33 -6.15 -6.70
C PHE A 135 -2.43 -5.20 -5.90
N MET A 136 -1.98 -4.12 -6.55
CA MET A 136 -1.34 -2.97 -5.88
C MET A 136 -2.16 -1.72 -6.13
N ILE A 137 -2.69 -1.10 -5.08
CA ILE A 137 -3.49 0.12 -5.14
C ILE A 137 -2.65 1.27 -4.58
N GLY A 138 -2.51 2.35 -5.34
CA GLY A 138 -1.80 3.55 -4.90
C GLY A 138 -2.15 4.77 -5.74
N ASP A 139 -1.58 5.92 -5.40
CA ASP A 139 -1.86 7.22 -6.02
C ASP A 139 -0.69 7.75 -6.87
N LYS A 140 0.48 7.09 -6.83
CA LYS A 140 1.71 7.53 -7.51
C LYS A 140 2.17 6.54 -8.57
N THR A 141 2.92 7.04 -9.55
CA THR A 141 3.59 6.21 -10.57
C THR A 141 4.49 5.13 -9.92
N SER A 142 5.13 5.45 -8.80
CA SER A 142 5.96 4.48 -8.06
C SER A 142 5.18 3.26 -7.56
N ASP A 143 3.89 3.40 -7.26
CA ASP A 143 3.05 2.28 -6.83
C ASP A 143 2.73 1.36 -7.99
N ILE A 144 2.41 1.96 -9.14
CA ILE A 144 2.16 1.27 -10.40
C ILE A 144 3.39 0.47 -10.82
N GLU A 145 4.55 1.11 -10.83
CA GLU A 145 5.82 0.47 -11.16
C GLU A 145 6.16 -0.66 -10.19
N ALA A 146 6.02 -0.44 -8.88
CA ALA A 146 6.26 -1.47 -7.87
C ALA A 146 5.34 -2.69 -8.09
N GLY A 147 4.06 -2.44 -8.38
CA GLY A 147 3.09 -3.50 -8.65
C GLY A 147 3.45 -4.32 -9.89
N ARG A 148 3.72 -3.66 -11.03
CA ARG A 148 4.13 -4.33 -12.27
C ARG A 148 5.43 -5.11 -12.10
N ASN A 149 6.43 -4.51 -11.46
CA ASN A 149 7.73 -5.13 -11.25
C ASN A 149 7.65 -6.33 -10.30
N ALA A 150 6.65 -6.36 -9.40
CA ALA A 150 6.35 -7.52 -8.56
C ALA A 150 5.52 -8.59 -9.29
N GLY A 151 4.93 -8.26 -10.45
CA GLY A 151 4.04 -9.15 -11.19
C GLY A 151 2.59 -9.14 -10.70
N CYS A 152 2.17 -8.14 -9.92
CA CYS A 152 0.78 -7.95 -9.53
C CYS A 152 0.09 -6.87 -10.39
N ARG A 153 -1.24 -6.80 -10.33
CA ARG A 153 -2.02 -5.85 -11.15
C ARG A 153 -2.07 -4.48 -10.45
N PRO A 154 -1.48 -3.41 -11.03
CA PRO A 154 -1.59 -2.08 -10.44
C PRO A 154 -2.96 -1.47 -10.73
N LEU A 155 -3.56 -0.81 -9.73
CA LEU A 155 -4.74 0.03 -9.85
C LEU A 155 -4.39 1.42 -9.32
N LEU A 156 -4.77 2.46 -10.05
CA LEU A 156 -4.58 3.84 -9.63
C LEU A 156 -5.85 4.36 -8.96
N VAL A 157 -5.72 5.05 -7.83
CA VAL A 157 -6.80 5.86 -7.26
C VAL A 157 -6.55 7.34 -7.54
N LEU A 158 -7.61 8.14 -7.67
CA LEU A 158 -7.52 9.58 -7.96
C LEU A 158 -7.34 10.44 -6.70
N THR A 159 -7.48 9.86 -5.51
CA THR A 159 -7.12 10.50 -4.24
C THR A 159 -5.62 10.82 -4.17
N GLY A 160 -5.21 11.71 -3.26
CA GLY A 160 -3.79 12.08 -3.10
C GLY A 160 -3.22 12.72 -4.36
N TYR A 161 -2.13 12.15 -4.88
CA TYR A 161 -1.48 12.57 -6.13
C TYR A 161 -2.08 11.91 -7.38
N GLY A 162 -3.13 11.12 -7.23
CA GLY A 162 -3.73 10.28 -8.25
C GLY A 162 -4.11 11.00 -9.54
N GLU A 163 -4.75 12.17 -9.45
CA GLU A 163 -5.10 12.95 -10.65
C GLU A 163 -3.88 13.44 -11.43
N GLU A 164 -2.83 13.87 -10.73
CA GLU A 164 -1.60 14.31 -11.37
C GLU A 164 -0.87 13.12 -12.01
N THR A 165 -0.82 11.99 -11.30
CA THR A 165 -0.29 10.73 -11.81
C THR A 165 -1.04 10.30 -13.07
N ALA A 166 -2.38 10.27 -13.03
CA ALA A 166 -3.24 9.89 -14.16
C ALA A 166 -2.89 10.70 -15.41
N ARG A 167 -2.76 12.03 -15.30
CA ARG A 167 -2.37 12.91 -16.41
C ARG A 167 -0.99 12.58 -17.01
N LYS A 168 -0.05 12.09 -16.20
CA LYS A 168 1.31 11.72 -16.66
C LYS A 168 1.35 10.34 -17.31
N ILE A 169 0.51 9.41 -16.87
CA ILE A 169 0.53 8.01 -17.29
C ILE A 169 -0.55 7.65 -18.33
N LEU A 170 -1.28 8.63 -18.87
CA LEU A 170 -2.35 8.44 -19.87
C LEU A 170 -2.05 7.41 -20.99
N PRO A 171 -0.82 7.16 -21.46
CA PRO A 171 -0.56 6.10 -22.45
C PRO A 171 -0.43 4.67 -21.89
N GLU A 172 -0.42 4.48 -20.58
CA GLU A 172 -0.30 3.17 -19.96
C GLU A 172 -1.67 2.70 -19.46
N ASN A 173 -2.18 1.57 -19.95
CA ASN A 173 -3.51 1.01 -19.65
C ASN A 173 -3.68 0.57 -18.16
N VAL A 174 -3.53 1.49 -17.21
CA VAL A 174 -3.76 1.28 -15.78
C VAL A 174 -5.19 1.68 -15.47
N LEU A 175 -5.95 0.76 -14.89
CA LEU A 175 -7.30 1.05 -14.44
C LEU A 175 -7.25 2.07 -13.31
N THR A 176 -8.08 3.10 -13.45
CA THR A 176 -8.12 4.25 -12.55
C THR A 176 -9.50 4.36 -11.91
N PHE A 177 -9.53 4.62 -10.61
CA PHE A 177 -10.75 4.70 -9.80
C PHE A 177 -10.76 5.99 -9.00
N ALA A 178 -11.96 6.47 -8.61
CA ALA A 178 -12.07 7.69 -7.82
C ALA A 178 -11.31 7.58 -6.48
N ASP A 179 -11.41 6.44 -5.82
CA ASP A 179 -10.87 6.18 -4.49
C ASP A 179 -10.64 4.67 -4.24
N LEU A 180 -10.17 4.34 -3.04
CA LEU A 180 -9.94 2.95 -2.63
C LEU A 180 -11.23 2.10 -2.66
N PRO A 181 -12.39 2.54 -2.11
CA PRO A 181 -13.64 1.80 -2.26
C PRO A 181 -13.99 1.42 -3.70
N GLY A 182 -13.87 2.35 -4.66
CA GLY A 182 -14.14 2.05 -6.07
C GLY A 182 -13.19 1.00 -6.66
N ALA A 183 -11.91 1.05 -6.30
CA ALA A 183 -10.94 0.02 -6.71
C ALA A 183 -11.25 -1.35 -6.07
N VAL A 184 -11.70 -1.36 -4.81
CA VAL A 184 -12.10 -2.60 -4.10
C VAL A 184 -13.35 -3.22 -4.72
N GLU A 185 -14.37 -2.44 -5.05
CA GLU A 185 -15.57 -2.92 -5.74
C GLU A 185 -15.20 -3.64 -7.05
N TYR A 186 -14.30 -3.04 -7.84
CA TYR A 186 -13.77 -3.67 -9.04
C TYR A 186 -13.07 -5.00 -8.73
N ILE A 187 -12.17 -5.06 -7.75
CA ILE A 187 -11.47 -6.31 -7.38
C ILE A 187 -12.48 -7.41 -7.01
N LEU A 188 -13.49 -7.07 -6.22
CA LEU A 188 -14.50 -8.03 -5.76
C LEU A 188 -15.41 -8.50 -6.90
N SER A 189 -15.63 -7.68 -7.93
CA SER A 189 -16.37 -8.07 -9.13
C SER A 189 -15.66 -9.11 -10.01
N LEU A 190 -14.35 -9.31 -9.81
CA LEU A 190 -13.54 -10.29 -10.56
C LEU A 190 -13.53 -11.69 -9.91
N SER A 191 -14.10 -11.82 -8.70
CA SER A 191 -14.04 -13.04 -7.88
C SER A 191 -15.25 -13.95 -8.07
#